data_AF-A0A8T6TTL0-F1
#
_entry.id   AF-A0A8T6TTL0-F1
#
_cell.length_a   1.000
_cell.length_b   1.000
_cell.length_c   1.000
_cell.angle_alpha   90.00
_cell.angle_beta   90.00
_cell.angle_gamma   90.00
#
_symmetry.space_group_name_H-M   'P 1'
#
loop_
_entity.id
_entity.type
_entity.pdbx_description
1 polymer ?
#
loop_
_entity_poly.entity_id
_entity_poly.type
_entity_poly.pdbx_seq_one_letter_code
_entity_poly.pdbx_strand_id
1 'polypeptide(L)' 'GDTYHLVGGFSDPEGDIRGYEWVSDVDGVIGTAWNLTTSSLSNGSHAISFRVMDGLGAWSGWAKVDVTVN' A
#
# COMPACT_ATOMS: atom_id res chain seq x y z
N GLY A 1 -1.16 18.80 3.26
CA GLY A 1 -0.63 18.16 2.05
C GLY A 1 -1.79 17.66 1.22
N ASP A 2 -1.51 17.37 -0.05
CA ASP A 2 -2.44 16.70 -0.96
C ASP A 2 -3.02 15.42 -0.33
N THR A 3 -4.28 15.10 -0.65
CA THR A 3 -4.94 13.87 -0.19
C THR A 3 -4.97 12.84 -1.30
N TYR A 4 -4.52 11.63 -0.99
CA TYR A 4 -4.50 10.50 -1.92
C TYR A 4 -5.40 9.38 -1.44
N HIS A 5 -6.13 8.79 -2.38
CA HIS A 5 -6.93 7.59 -2.17
C HIS A 5 -6.30 6.44 -2.94
N LEU A 6 -5.80 5.44 -2.21
CA LEU A 6 -5.13 4.27 -2.75
C LEU A 6 -6.01 3.05 -2.55
N VAL A 7 -6.23 2.30 -3.62
CA VAL A 7 -7.06 1.09 -3.65
C VAL A 7 -6.16 -0.10 -3.94
N GLY A 8 -6.14 -1.07 -3.03
CA GLY A 8 -5.38 -2.30 -3.19
C GLY A 8 -6.14 -3.30 -4.06
N GLY A 9 -5.50 -3.84 -5.10
CA GLY A 9 -6.04 -4.97 -5.87
C GLY A 9 -5.36 -6.27 -5.46
N PHE A 10 -6.13 -7.34 -5.22
CA PHE A 10 -5.60 -8.67 -4.95
C PHE A 10 -6.56 -9.77 -5.42
N SER A 11 -6.00 -10.97 -5.60
CA SER A 11 -6.76 -12.19 -5.87
C SER A 11 -6.15 -13.30 -5.02
N ASP A 12 -6.96 -13.87 -4.15
CA ASP A 12 -6.64 -15.03 -3.32
C ASP A 12 -7.77 -16.05 -3.53
N PRO A 13 -7.52 -17.16 -4.25
CA PRO A 13 -8.51 -18.19 -4.53
C PRO A 13 -9.06 -18.88 -3.28
N GLU A 14 -8.27 -18.93 -2.22
CA GLU A 14 -8.60 -19.57 -0.94
C GLU A 14 -9.26 -18.59 0.05
N GLY A 15 -9.05 -17.28 -0.16
CA GLY A 15 -9.90 -16.21 0.38
C GLY A 15 -9.62 -15.78 1.83
N ASP A 16 -8.40 -15.96 2.34
CA ASP A 16 -8.06 -15.60 3.73
C ASP A 16 -6.96 -14.53 3.79
N ILE A 17 -7.20 -13.34 3.24
CA ILE A 17 -6.27 -12.21 3.39
C ILE A 17 -6.38 -11.63 4.80
N ARG A 18 -5.27 -11.65 5.55
CA ARG A 18 -5.19 -11.19 6.95
C ARG A 18 -4.30 -9.98 7.18
N GLY A 19 -3.53 -9.56 6.18
CA GLY A 19 -2.64 -8.42 6.29
C GLY A 19 -2.61 -7.59 5.02
N TYR A 20 -2.42 -6.29 5.21
CA TYR A 20 -2.22 -5.31 4.14
C TYR A 20 -1.03 -4.45 4.54
N GLU A 21 -0.21 -4.07 3.57
CA GLU A 21 0.89 -3.14 3.83
C GLU A 21 1.08 -2.21 2.64
N TRP A 22 1.12 -0.92 2.96
CA TRP A 22 1.45 0.17 2.05
C TRP A 22 2.75 0.83 2.50
N VAL A 23 3.70 0.97 1.59
CA VAL A 23 5.01 1.56 1.85
C VAL A 23 5.32 2.62 0.81
N SER A 24 5.75 3.79 1.25
CA SER A 24 6.49 4.74 0.43
C SER A 24 7.99 4.50 0.60
N ASP A 25 8.74 4.57 -0.50
CA ASP A 25 10.20 4.59 -0.50
C ASP A 25 10.82 5.80 0.23
N VAL A 26 10.05 6.89 0.39
CA VAL A 26 10.46 8.10 1.10
C VAL A 26 9.99 8.10 2.55
N ASP A 27 8.69 7.82 2.78
CA ASP A 27 8.06 8.00 4.10
C ASP A 27 7.96 6.70 4.92
N GLY A 28 8.34 5.55 4.35
CA GLY A 28 8.22 4.25 4.99
C GLY A 28 6.80 3.71 5.00
N VAL A 29 6.41 2.97 6.04
CA VAL A 29 5.07 2.37 6.14
C VAL A 29 4.03 3.48 6.33
N ILE A 30 3.09 3.58 5.38
CA ILE A 30 2.05 4.62 5.37
C ILE A 30 0.66 4.07 5.69
N GLY A 31 0.49 2.74 5.76
CA GLY A 31 -0.78 2.16 6.18
C GLY A 31 -0.83 0.63 6.10
N THR A 32 -1.81 0.07 6.80
CA THR A 32 -2.05 -1.39 6.88
C THR A 32 -3.52 -1.75 6.67
N ALA A 33 -4.28 -0.87 6.01
CA ALA A 33 -5.65 -1.11 5.60
C ALA A 33 -5.69 -1.53 4.13
N TRP A 34 -6.72 -2.26 3.72
CA TRP A 34 -6.93 -2.61 2.32
C TRP A 34 -6.96 -1.35 1.44
N ASN A 35 -7.83 -0.40 1.78
CA ASN A 35 -7.88 0.91 1.13
C ASN A 35 -7.28 1.94 2.08
N LEU A 36 -6.40 2.77 1.54
CA LEU A 36 -5.68 3.79 2.31
C LEU A 36 -6.08 5.17 1.82
N THR A 37 -6.46 6.04 2.74
CA THR A 37 -6.54 7.48 2.51
C THR A 37 -5.45 8.14 3.35
N THR A 38 -4.56 8.89 2.71
CA THR A 38 -3.47 9.58 3.39
C THR A 38 -3.27 10.97 2.83
N SER A 39 -2.88 11.90 3.71
CA SER A 39 -2.46 13.27 3.38
C SER A 39 -1.11 13.64 3.99
N SER A 40 -0.39 12.62 4.50
CA SER A 40 0.85 12.77 5.26
C SER A 40 2.10 12.44 4.45
N LEU A 41 1.97 12.21 3.14
CA LEU A 41 3.14 12.00 2.29
C LEU A 41 3.99 13.28 2.26
N SER A 42 5.31 13.11 2.33
CA SER A 42 6.23 14.23 2.15
C SER A 42 6.19 14.75 0.71
N ASN A 43 6.74 15.94 0.48
CA ASN A 43 6.74 16.53 -0.85
C ASN A 43 7.80 15.83 -1.71
N GLY A 44 7.45 15.38 -2.91
CA GLY A 44 8.39 14.73 -3.81
C GLY A 44 7.77 13.66 -4.70
N SER A 45 8.65 12.87 -5.33
CA SER A 45 8.24 11.68 -6.07
C SER A 45 8.31 10.47 -5.13
N HIS A 46 7.21 9.73 -5.05
CA HIS A 46 7.08 8.54 -4.22
C HIS A 46 6.82 7.33 -5.11
N ALA A 47 7.47 6.24 -4.75
CA ALA A 47 7.20 4.90 -5.23
C ALA A 47 6.38 4.17 -4.15
N ILE A 48 5.05 4.14 -4.33
CA ILE A 48 4.14 3.50 -3.38
C ILE A 48 4.02 2.02 -3.72
N SER A 49 4.36 1.17 -2.75
CA SER A 49 4.32 -0.28 -2.85
C SER A 49 3.20 -0.85 -1.97
N PHE A 50 2.48 -1.85 -2.50
CA PHE A 50 1.39 -2.55 -1.82
C PHE A 50 1.62 -4.06 -1.85
N ARG A 51 1.32 -4.75 -0.75
CA ARG A 51 1.24 -6.21 -0.68
C ARG A 51 0.19 -6.68 0.31
N VAL A 52 -0.23 -7.93 0.14
CA VAL A 52 -1.19 -8.60 1.02
C VAL A 52 -0.57 -9.83 1.67
N MET A 53 -1.05 -10.19 2.85
CA MET A 53 -0.66 -11.41 3.57
C MET A 53 -1.83 -12.39 3.59
N ASP A 54 -1.57 -13.64 3.24
CA ASP A 54 -2.54 -14.74 3.36
C ASP A 54 -2.74 -15.21 4.82
N GLY A 55 -3.67 -16.14 5.01
CA GLY A 55 -4.03 -16.68 6.31
C GLY A 55 -2.96 -17.56 6.95
N LEU A 56 -1.96 -17.95 6.17
CA LEU A 56 -0.79 -18.74 6.60
C LEU A 56 0.40 -17.84 6.96
N GLY A 57 0.27 -16.53 6.79
CA GLY A 57 1.29 -15.54 7.12
C GLY A 57 2.27 -15.23 5.98
N ALA A 58 2.04 -15.75 4.76
CA ALA A 58 2.87 -15.48 3.61
C ALA A 58 2.46 -14.17 2.93
N TRP A 59 3.45 -13.33 2.62
CA TRP A 59 3.24 -12.08 1.89
C TRP A 59 3.30 -12.30 0.38
N SER A 60 2.45 -11.59 -0.36
CA SER A 60 2.57 -11.46 -1.81
C SER A 60 3.84 -10.70 -2.22
N GLY A 61 4.14 -10.74 -3.51
CA GLY A 61 5.03 -9.75 -4.12
C GLY A 61 4.45 -8.33 -4.02
N TRP A 62 5.30 -7.34 -4.30
CA TRP A 62 4.93 -5.92 -4.28
C TRP A 62 4.28 -5.50 -5.61
N ALA A 63 3.10 -4.91 -5.52
CA ALA A 63 2.55 -4.05 -6.57
C ALA A 63 3.06 -2.62 -6.34
N LYS A 64 3.36 -1.88 -7.41
CA LYS A 64 3.96 -0.55 -7.31
C LYS A 64 3.22 0.48 -8.17
N VAL A 65 3.08 1.70 -7.65
CA VAL A 65 2.61 2.89 -8.38
C VAL A 65 3.46 4.09 -8.01
N ASP A 66 3.80 4.92 -8.99
CA ASP A 66 4.54 6.16 -8.74
C ASP A 66 3.56 7.35 -8.61
N VAL A 67 3.80 8.20 -7.61
CA VAL A 67 2.95 9.35 -7.24
C VAL A 67 3.83 10.58 -7.02
N THR A 68 3.42 11.73 -7.53
CA THR A 68 4.07 13.03 -7.25
C THR A 68 3.21 13.84 -6.29
N VAL A 69 3.83 14.32 -5.21
CA VAL A 69 3.25 15.12 -4.13
C VAL A 69 3.84 16.53 -4.15
N ASN A 70 2.98 17.56 -4.11
CA ASN A 70 3.36 18.98 -4.13
C ASN A 70 2.89 19.78 -2.90
#